data_AF-A0A9P5S5A2-F1
#
_entry.id   AF-A0A9P5S5A2-F1
#
_cell.length_a   1.000
_cell.length_b   1.000
_cell.length_c   1.000
_cell.angle_alpha   90.00
_cell.angle_beta   90.00
_cell.angle_gamma   90.00
#
_symmetry.space_group_name_H-M   'P 1'
#
loop_
_entity.id
_entity.type
_entity.pdbx_description
1 polymer ?
#
loop_
_entity_poly.entity_id
_entity_poly.type
_entity_poly.pdbx_seq_one_letter_code
_entity_poly.pdbx_strand_id
1 'polypeptide(L)'
;MAARDAVITTAEGETVNVLSLTVQEYAVLLEQEYKITLLPPDLDTTAEDNMLACRIYDCMDPLLVLGRQRSNDITILFNTLSSSDPSTDSTLEEQQVQQQILEHKRQALLFLLTHGKLGRGCRIDSPIQVDYGHNMTLGDQVVWGPNGVTLDCAPISISDRTILGPGVKLFGATHPLNPLLRYPVR
;
A
#
# COMPACT_ATOMS: atom_id res chain seq x y z
N MET A 1 -15.54 -14.32 21.52
CA MET A 1 -15.67 -14.15 20.05
C MET A 1 -14.49 -13.38 19.43
N ALA A 2 -13.41 -13.10 20.19
CA ALA A 2 -12.24 -12.32 19.76
C ALA A 2 -11.11 -13.14 19.10
N ALA A 3 -11.23 -14.46 19.02
CA ALA A 3 -10.20 -15.36 18.49
C ALA A 3 -10.26 -15.59 16.97
N ARG A 4 -11.18 -14.92 16.26
CA ARG A 4 -11.36 -15.13 14.81
C ARG A 4 -10.39 -14.35 13.93
N ASP A 5 -9.74 -13.30 14.46
CA ASP A 5 -8.85 -12.42 13.66
C ASP A 5 -7.36 -12.76 13.80
N ALA A 6 -6.98 -13.63 14.74
CA ALA A 6 -5.59 -14.04 14.95
C ALA A 6 -5.15 -15.17 14.02
N VAL A 7 -6.07 -15.73 13.24
CA VAL A 7 -5.88 -16.98 12.55
C VAL A 7 -6.52 -16.90 11.17
N ILE A 8 -5.76 -17.27 10.15
CA ILE A 8 -6.22 -17.28 8.76
C ILE A 8 -6.32 -18.71 8.28
N THR A 9 -7.41 -19.01 7.58
CA THR A 9 -7.58 -20.30 6.90
C THR A 9 -7.03 -20.17 5.48
N THR A 10 -6.02 -20.96 5.16
CA THR A 10 -5.43 -21.01 3.81
C THR A 10 -6.39 -21.64 2.81
N ALA A 11 -6.11 -21.51 1.51
CA ALA A 11 -6.89 -22.17 0.45
C ALA A 11 -6.92 -23.71 0.58
N GLU A 12 -5.95 -24.29 1.30
CA GLU A 12 -5.82 -25.72 1.56
C GLU A 12 -6.57 -26.16 2.83
N GLY A 13 -7.23 -25.22 3.54
CA GLY A 13 -7.99 -25.49 4.76
C GLY A 13 -7.15 -25.52 6.03
N GLU A 14 -5.86 -25.20 5.96
CA GLU A 14 -4.98 -25.11 7.13
C GLU A 14 -5.21 -23.80 7.87
N THR A 15 -5.12 -23.84 9.19
CA THR A 15 -5.44 -22.74 10.10
C THR A 15 -4.13 -22.22 10.70
N VAL A 16 -3.66 -21.06 10.26
CA VAL A 16 -2.33 -20.52 10.60
C VAL A 16 -2.43 -19.26 11.44
N ASN A 17 -1.59 -19.14 12.47
CA ASN A 17 -1.54 -17.95 13.31
C ASN A 17 -0.84 -16.79 12.57
N VAL A 18 -1.53 -15.66 12.46
CA VAL A 18 -1.06 -14.46 11.75
C VAL A 18 0.28 -13.96 12.29
N LEU A 19 0.47 -13.98 13.61
CA LEU A 19 1.68 -13.46 14.24
C LEU A 19 2.91 -14.37 14.07
N SER A 20 2.70 -15.61 13.60
CA SER A 20 3.81 -16.54 13.31
C SER A 20 4.34 -16.40 11.88
N LEU A 21 3.61 -15.70 11.02
CA LEU A 21 3.98 -15.48 9.62
C LEU A 21 4.99 -14.34 9.49
N THR A 22 5.83 -14.43 8.47
CA THR A 22 6.56 -13.26 7.98
C THR A 22 5.60 -12.30 7.26
N VAL A 23 5.99 -11.03 7.18
CA VAL A 23 5.22 -10.00 6.44
C VAL A 23 4.98 -10.42 4.98
N GLN A 24 5.97 -11.09 4.37
CA GLN A 24 5.87 -11.57 2.99
C GLN A 24 4.88 -12.73 2.85
N GLU A 25 4.91 -13.72 3.75
CA GLU A 25 3.95 -14.83 3.73
C GLU A 25 2.53 -14.32 3.98
N TYR A 26 2.37 -13.39 4.93
CA TYR A 26 1.06 -12.82 5.20
C TYR A 26 0.54 -11.98 4.03
N ALA A 27 1.40 -11.22 3.37
CA ALA A 27 1.05 -10.49 2.15
C ALA A 27 0.46 -11.42 1.07
N VAL A 28 1.07 -12.60 0.84
CA VAL A 28 0.54 -13.58 -0.13
C VAL A 28 -0.86 -14.06 0.26
N LEU A 29 -1.12 -14.30 1.55
CA LEU A 29 -2.45 -14.70 2.01
C LEU A 29 -3.49 -13.59 1.84
N LEU A 30 -3.13 -12.34 2.16
CA LEU A 30 -4.02 -11.18 1.97
C LEU A 30 -4.35 -10.95 0.49
N GLU A 31 -3.37 -11.14 -0.40
CA GLU A 31 -3.59 -11.05 -1.84
C GLU A 31 -4.69 -12.01 -2.30
N GLN A 32 -4.65 -13.27 -1.82
CA GLN A 32 -5.66 -14.29 -2.10
C GLN A 32 -7.01 -13.98 -1.44
N GLU A 33 -7.02 -13.61 -0.16
CA GLU A 33 -8.22 -13.32 0.63
C GLU A 33 -9.04 -12.18 0.01
N TYR A 34 -8.37 -11.08 -0.33
CA TYR A 34 -9.01 -9.87 -0.86
C TYR A 34 -9.08 -9.85 -2.39
N LYS A 35 -8.60 -10.90 -3.07
CA LYS A 35 -8.54 -11.01 -4.54
C LYS A 35 -7.87 -9.78 -5.17
N ILE A 36 -6.78 -9.34 -4.55
CA ILE A 36 -6.02 -8.18 -5.02
C ILE A 36 -5.49 -8.51 -6.42
N THR A 37 -5.67 -7.59 -7.36
CA THR A 37 -5.22 -7.79 -8.73
C THR A 37 -3.71 -7.99 -8.76
N LEU A 38 -3.27 -9.12 -9.30
CA LEU A 38 -1.87 -9.39 -9.59
C LEU A 38 -1.46 -8.52 -10.77
N LEU A 39 -0.52 -7.60 -10.54
CA LEU A 39 0.17 -6.90 -11.60
C LEU A 39 1.60 -7.41 -11.68
N PRO A 40 2.14 -7.59 -12.89
CA PRO A 40 3.56 -7.84 -13.04
C PRO A 40 4.37 -6.67 -12.42
N PRO A 41 5.63 -6.91 -12.01
CA PRO A 41 6.46 -5.89 -11.37
C PRO A 41 6.64 -4.64 -12.24
N ASP A 42 6.71 -4.87 -13.55
CA ASP A 42 6.69 -3.87 -14.62
C ASP A 42 5.51 -4.23 -15.53
N LEU A 43 4.68 -3.25 -15.87
CA LEU A 43 3.56 -3.42 -16.80
C LEU A 43 4.04 -3.63 -18.26
N ASP A 44 5.33 -3.38 -18.54
CA ASP A 44 6.01 -3.60 -19.83
C ASP A 44 5.24 -2.95 -20.98
N THR A 45 4.87 -1.68 -20.77
CA THR A 45 4.19 -0.86 -21.78
C THR A 45 5.00 0.36 -22.13
N THR A 46 4.85 0.82 -23.37
CA THR A 46 5.39 2.12 -23.80
C THR A 46 4.85 3.27 -22.94
N ALA A 47 3.62 3.16 -22.43
CA ALA A 47 3.02 4.18 -21.57
C ALA A 47 3.72 4.26 -20.21
N GLU A 48 3.98 3.12 -19.58
CA GLU A 48 4.73 3.02 -18.34
C GLU A 48 6.19 3.45 -18.51
N ASP A 49 6.87 2.98 -19.56
CA ASP A 49 8.25 3.42 -19.87
C ASP A 49 8.35 4.94 -20.02
N ASN A 50 7.35 5.54 -20.68
CA ASN A 50 7.26 6.98 -20.83
C ASN A 50 6.96 7.67 -19.50
N MET A 51 6.04 7.13 -18.69
CA MET A 51 5.72 7.62 -17.35
C MET A 51 6.96 7.65 -16.45
N LEU A 52 7.64 6.51 -16.30
CA LEU A 52 8.82 6.37 -15.43
C LEU A 52 10.00 7.23 -15.90
N ALA A 53 10.14 7.42 -17.22
CA ALA A 53 11.15 8.31 -17.79
C ALA A 53 10.73 9.79 -17.85
N CYS A 54 9.61 10.17 -17.21
CA CYS A 54 9.09 11.54 -17.17
C CYS A 54 8.80 12.14 -18.56
N ARG A 55 8.43 11.30 -19.53
CA ARG A 55 7.96 11.71 -20.87
C ARG A 55 6.44 11.82 -20.89
N ILE A 56 5.89 12.42 -21.95
CA ILE A 56 4.44 12.43 -22.16
C ILE A 56 3.97 10.98 -22.40
N TYR A 57 2.92 10.57 -21.68
CA TYR A 57 2.31 9.25 -21.78
C TYR A 57 0.78 9.37 -21.73
N ASP A 58 0.08 8.35 -22.22
CA ASP A 58 -1.37 8.24 -22.04
C ASP A 58 -1.68 7.69 -20.65
N CYS A 59 -2.18 8.54 -19.76
CA CYS A 59 -2.56 8.12 -18.41
C CYS A 59 -3.77 7.17 -18.39
N MET A 60 -4.50 7.07 -19.50
CA MET A 60 -5.64 6.17 -19.67
C MET A 60 -5.25 4.82 -20.29
N ASP A 61 -3.95 4.54 -20.47
CA ASP A 61 -3.48 3.22 -20.86
C ASP A 61 -4.10 2.15 -19.92
N PRO A 62 -4.69 1.06 -20.47
CA PRO A 62 -5.42 0.08 -19.66
C PRO A 62 -4.59 -0.53 -18.53
N LEU A 63 -3.29 -0.76 -18.74
CA LEU A 63 -2.42 -1.35 -17.72
C LEU A 63 -2.09 -0.33 -16.63
N LEU A 64 -1.89 0.94 -16.99
CA LEU A 64 -1.76 2.03 -16.01
C LEU A 64 -3.03 2.23 -15.18
N VAL A 65 -4.21 2.11 -15.80
CA VAL A 65 -5.51 2.16 -15.09
C VAL A 65 -5.63 1.01 -14.10
N LEU A 66 -5.29 -0.22 -14.51
CA LEU A 66 -5.28 -1.38 -13.62
C LEU A 66 -4.27 -1.22 -12.47
N GLY A 67 -3.10 -0.64 -12.75
CA GLY A 67 -2.11 -0.16 -11.78
C GLY A 67 -2.73 0.63 -10.63
N ARG A 68 -3.42 1.71 -10.99
CA ARG A 68 -4.07 2.57 -10.02
C ARG A 68 -5.21 1.90 -9.28
N GLN A 69 -5.99 1.07 -9.98
CA GLN A 69 -7.10 0.35 -9.36
C GLN A 69 -6.60 -0.61 -8.27
N ARG A 70 -5.55 -1.38 -8.55
CA ARG A 70 -4.88 -2.24 -7.55
C ARG A 70 -4.39 -1.44 -6.34
N SER A 71 -3.66 -0.34 -6.57
CA SER A 71 -3.16 0.53 -5.49
C SER A 71 -4.29 1.07 -4.62
N ASN A 72 -5.36 1.54 -5.27
CA ASN A 72 -6.54 2.06 -4.59
C ASN A 72 -7.23 1.00 -3.73
N ASP A 73 -7.40 -0.22 -4.24
CA ASP A 73 -8.02 -1.32 -3.49
C ASP A 73 -7.22 -1.63 -2.21
N ILE A 74 -5.89 -1.74 -2.31
CA ILE A 74 -5.01 -1.97 -1.16
C ILE A 74 -5.07 -0.78 -0.18
N THR A 75 -5.07 0.44 -0.70
CA THR A 75 -5.12 1.67 0.11
C THR A 75 -6.45 1.78 0.87
N ILE A 76 -7.57 1.41 0.25
CA ILE A 76 -8.88 1.36 0.91
C ILE A 76 -8.84 0.34 2.04
N LEU A 77 -8.32 -0.87 1.79
CA LEU A 77 -8.17 -1.89 2.83
C LEU A 77 -7.34 -1.34 4.00
N PHE A 78 -6.17 -0.78 3.71
CA PHE A 78 -5.29 -0.20 4.73
C PHE A 78 -5.95 0.91 5.55
N ASN A 79 -6.69 1.80 4.90
CA ASN A 79 -7.36 2.93 5.57
C ASN A 79 -8.57 2.53 6.40
N THR A 80 -9.24 1.44 6.01
CA THR A 80 -10.42 0.90 6.71
C THR A 80 -10.06 -0.02 7.86
N LEU A 81 -8.77 -0.40 8.00
CA LEU A 81 -8.27 -1.10 9.18
C LEU A 81 -8.39 -0.20 10.41
N SER A 82 -9.46 -0.41 11.18
CA SER A 82 -9.59 0.14 12.52
C SER A 82 -8.99 -0.81 13.53
N SER A 83 -8.37 -0.28 14.58
CA SER A 83 -8.43 -0.98 15.86
C SER A 83 -9.91 -1.15 16.17
N SER A 84 -10.40 -2.38 16.22
CA SER A 84 -11.78 -2.70 16.58
C SER A 84 -12.29 -1.78 17.71
N ASP A 85 -13.56 -1.38 17.65
CA ASP A 85 -14.22 -0.67 18.76
C ASP A 85 -13.85 -1.39 20.06
N PRO A 86 -13.25 -0.70 21.05
CA PRO A 86 -12.99 -1.32 22.33
C PRO A 86 -14.35 -1.63 22.94
N SER A 87 -14.82 -2.86 22.78
CA SER A 87 -15.87 -3.36 23.66
C SER A 87 -15.31 -3.22 25.07
N THR A 88 -16.02 -2.50 25.93
CA THR A 88 -15.61 -2.02 27.26
C THR A 88 -15.11 -3.13 28.20
N ASP A 89 -15.30 -4.41 27.85
CA ASP A 89 -14.92 -5.60 28.62
C ASP A 89 -13.67 -6.36 28.14
N SER A 90 -12.91 -5.86 27.15
CA SER A 90 -11.67 -6.52 26.70
C SER A 90 -10.53 -6.34 27.70
N THR A 91 -9.76 -7.41 27.96
CA THR A 91 -8.58 -7.35 28.84
C THR A 91 -7.42 -6.61 28.16
N LEU A 92 -6.46 -6.09 28.95
CA LEU A 92 -5.27 -5.42 28.43
C LEU A 92 -4.43 -6.34 27.52
N GLU A 93 -4.36 -7.63 27.84
CA GLU A 93 -3.63 -8.61 27.04
C GLU A 93 -4.29 -8.83 25.68
N GLU A 94 -5.63 -8.93 25.63
CA GLU A 94 -6.37 -9.05 24.37
C GLU A 94 -6.19 -7.82 23.48
N GLN A 95 -6.21 -6.62 24.08
CA GLN A 95 -5.97 -5.37 23.36
C GLN A 95 -4.56 -5.31 22.75
N GLN A 96 -3.54 -5.76 23.49
CA GLN A 96 -2.16 -5.82 23.00
C GLN A 96 -2.02 -6.78 21.82
N VAL A 97 -2.61 -7.97 21.92
CA VAL A 97 -2.58 -8.96 20.83
C VAL A 97 -3.31 -8.44 19.60
N GLN A 98 -4.46 -7.78 19.76
CA GLN A 98 -5.19 -7.15 18.66
C GLN A 98 -4.37 -6.05 17.97
N GLN A 99 -3.68 -5.22 18.73
CA GLN A 99 -2.78 -4.19 18.17
C GLN A 99 -1.63 -4.81 17.38
N GLN A 100 -1.04 -5.91 17.86
CA GLN A 100 0.02 -6.61 17.14
C GLN A 100 -0.48 -7.21 15.83
N ILE A 101 -1.65 -7.84 15.82
CA ILE A 101 -2.27 -8.40 14.61
C ILE A 101 -2.55 -7.29 13.60
N LEU A 102 -3.15 -6.18 14.07
CA LEU A 102 -3.43 -5.02 13.24
C LEU A 102 -2.17 -4.46 12.59
N GLU A 103 -1.11 -4.25 13.37
CA GLU A 103 0.16 -3.75 12.84
C GLU A 103 0.78 -4.73 11.84
N HIS A 104 0.75 -6.03 12.13
CA HIS A 104 1.26 -7.05 11.21
C HIS A 104 0.51 -7.04 9.87
N LYS A 105 -0.82 -6.88 9.91
CA LYS A 105 -1.66 -6.72 8.70
C LYS A 105 -1.35 -5.44 7.94
N ARG A 106 -1.13 -4.33 8.64
CA ARG A 106 -0.71 -3.05 8.03
C ARG A 106 0.62 -3.19 7.31
N GLN A 107 1.61 -3.83 7.93
CA GLN A 107 2.91 -4.11 7.30
C GLN A 107 2.75 -4.96 6.04
N ALA A 108 1.94 -6.02 6.08
CA ALA A 108 1.69 -6.88 4.93
C ALA A 108 1.00 -6.14 3.77
N LEU A 109 0.01 -5.29 4.06
CA LEU A 109 -0.62 -4.44 3.03
C LEU A 109 0.35 -3.42 2.44
N LEU A 110 1.21 -2.79 3.25
CA LEU A 110 2.25 -1.88 2.74
C LEU A 110 3.29 -2.62 1.89
N PHE A 111 3.62 -3.85 2.27
CA PHE A 111 4.50 -4.72 1.48
C PHE A 111 3.87 -5.03 0.12
N LEU A 112 2.58 -5.38 0.08
CA LEU A 112 1.84 -5.56 -1.17
C LEU A 112 1.76 -4.28 -2.00
N LEU A 113 1.47 -3.14 -1.36
CA LEU A 113 1.36 -1.84 -2.03
C LEU A 113 2.66 -1.46 -2.74
N THR A 114 3.80 -1.67 -2.08
CA THR A 114 5.14 -1.28 -2.56
C THR A 114 5.85 -2.36 -3.39
N HIS A 115 5.19 -3.47 -3.71
CA HIS A 115 5.80 -4.64 -4.38
C HIS A 115 7.06 -5.13 -3.65
N GLY A 116 6.98 -5.21 -2.32
CA GLY A 116 8.06 -5.67 -1.45
C GLY A 116 9.17 -4.66 -1.18
N LYS A 117 9.05 -3.42 -1.68
CA LYS A 117 10.01 -2.33 -1.45
C LYS A 117 9.76 -1.59 -0.14
N LEU A 118 9.63 -2.37 0.94
CA LEU A 118 9.33 -1.93 2.30
C LEU A 118 10.48 -2.31 3.25
N GLY A 119 11.14 -1.31 3.81
CA GLY A 119 12.15 -1.49 4.86
C GLY A 119 11.52 -1.89 6.21
N ARG A 120 12.37 -2.36 7.13
CA ARG A 120 11.96 -2.87 8.44
C ARG A 120 11.55 -1.74 9.37
N GLY A 121 10.52 -1.99 10.18
CA GLY A 121 10.09 -1.07 11.22
C GLY A 121 9.52 0.24 10.68
N CYS A 122 9.05 0.25 9.43
CA CYS A 122 8.27 1.37 8.91
C CYS A 122 6.96 1.50 9.68
N ARG A 123 6.48 2.72 9.90
CA ARG A 123 5.18 2.97 10.49
C ARG A 123 4.46 4.07 9.72
N ILE A 124 3.36 3.70 9.08
CA ILE A 124 2.54 4.61 8.30
C ILE A 124 1.16 4.70 8.94
N ASP A 125 0.77 5.91 9.32
CA ASP A 125 -0.51 6.19 9.94
C ASP A 125 -1.57 6.41 8.86
N SER A 126 -2.74 5.80 9.04
CA SER A 126 -3.88 5.95 8.12
C SER A 126 -4.65 7.23 8.45
N PRO A 127 -5.33 7.86 7.48
CA PRO A 127 -5.43 7.43 6.09
C PRO A 127 -4.22 7.85 5.23
N ILE A 128 -3.93 7.10 4.17
CA ILE A 128 -3.00 7.47 3.09
C ILE A 128 -3.69 7.42 1.73
N GLN A 129 -3.13 8.09 0.73
CA GLN A 129 -3.54 8.01 -0.67
C GLN A 129 -2.31 7.78 -1.53
N VAL A 130 -2.34 6.75 -2.38
CA VAL A 130 -1.19 6.35 -3.19
C VAL A 130 -1.67 5.98 -4.60
N ASP A 131 -1.02 6.55 -5.62
CA ASP A 131 -1.45 6.38 -7.02
C ASP A 131 -1.18 4.97 -7.55
N TYR A 132 0.08 4.53 -7.57
CA TYR A 132 0.51 3.20 -8.03
C TYR A 132 1.06 2.31 -6.90
N GLY A 133 1.75 2.91 -5.94
CA GLY A 133 2.38 2.27 -4.79
C GLY A 133 3.68 1.54 -5.13
N HIS A 134 3.69 0.80 -6.23
CA HIS A 134 4.84 0.04 -6.68
C HIS A 134 5.97 0.90 -7.25
N ASN A 135 5.83 2.21 -7.39
CA ASN A 135 6.95 3.11 -7.73
C ASN A 135 7.58 3.75 -6.48
N MET A 136 7.00 3.50 -5.31
CA MET A 136 7.51 3.95 -4.03
C MET A 136 8.46 2.92 -3.41
N THR A 137 9.54 3.41 -2.79
CA THR A 137 10.48 2.61 -1.99
C THR A 137 10.61 3.25 -0.61
N LEU A 138 10.44 2.44 0.44
CA LEU A 138 10.57 2.86 1.83
C LEU A 138 11.80 2.20 2.45
N GLY A 139 12.73 3.00 2.97
CA GLY A 139 13.89 2.52 3.73
C GLY A 139 13.54 1.98 5.11
N ASP A 140 14.54 1.64 5.92
CA ASP A 140 14.33 1.15 7.28
C ASP A 140 13.85 2.28 8.21
N GLN A 141 12.89 2.00 9.11
CA GLN A 141 12.42 2.92 10.15
C GLN A 141 11.82 4.24 9.61
N VAL A 142 11.14 4.20 8.46
CA VAL A 142 10.39 5.35 7.94
C VAL A 142 9.12 5.54 8.76
N VAL A 143 8.85 6.76 9.21
CA VAL A 143 7.60 7.13 9.87
C VAL A 143 6.86 8.12 8.98
N TRP A 144 5.58 7.87 8.74
CA TRP A 144 4.71 8.80 8.01
C TRP A 144 3.41 9.01 8.77
N GLY A 145 3.18 10.24 9.21
CA GLY A 145 1.93 10.65 9.83
C GLY A 145 0.71 10.57 8.89
N PRO A 146 -0.50 10.73 9.43
CA PRO A 146 -1.74 10.52 8.69
C PRO A 146 -1.96 11.56 7.61
N ASN A 147 -2.87 11.25 6.68
CA ASN A 147 -3.24 12.06 5.53
C ASN A 147 -2.10 12.28 4.52
N GLY A 148 -1.18 11.31 4.43
CA GLY A 148 -0.14 11.29 3.41
C GLY A 148 -0.70 11.08 2.01
N VAL A 149 -0.15 11.78 1.01
CA VAL A 149 -0.51 11.60 -0.40
C VAL A 149 0.74 11.35 -1.24
N THR A 150 0.72 10.30 -2.07
CA THR A 150 1.78 9.97 -3.02
C THR A 150 1.20 9.87 -4.42
N LEU A 151 1.72 10.67 -5.35
CA LEU A 151 1.49 10.51 -6.80
C LEU A 151 2.77 9.97 -7.44
N ASP A 152 2.99 8.66 -7.37
CA ASP A 152 4.21 7.98 -7.80
C ASP A 152 4.19 7.60 -9.30
N CYS A 153 3.85 8.56 -10.17
CA CYS A 153 4.08 8.45 -11.62
C CYS A 153 5.58 8.49 -11.99
N ALA A 154 6.45 8.73 -11.03
CA ALA A 154 7.89 8.61 -11.15
C ALA A 154 8.41 7.92 -9.87
N PRO A 155 9.61 7.31 -9.89
CA PRO A 155 10.17 6.66 -8.71
C PRO A 155 10.27 7.62 -7.52
N ILE A 156 9.70 7.21 -6.37
CA ILE A 156 9.77 7.95 -5.11
C ILE A 156 10.49 7.08 -4.09
N SER A 157 11.65 7.55 -3.60
CA SER A 157 12.44 6.83 -2.62
C SER A 157 12.55 7.62 -1.33
N ILE A 158 12.08 7.05 -0.22
CA ILE A 158 12.20 7.61 1.12
C ILE A 158 13.28 6.83 1.86
N SER A 159 14.37 7.50 2.23
CA SER A 159 15.53 6.86 2.86
C SER A 159 15.29 6.48 4.33
N ASP A 160 16.20 5.67 4.87
CA ASP A 160 16.16 5.19 6.26
C ASP A 160 15.98 6.32 7.29
N ARG A 161 15.23 6.03 8.36
CA ARG A 161 15.00 6.91 9.51
C ARG A 161 14.41 8.27 9.14
N THR A 162 13.69 8.34 8.02
CA THR A 162 12.98 9.55 7.61
C THR A 162 11.65 9.66 8.34
N ILE A 163 11.33 10.85 8.85
CA ILE A 163 10.06 11.15 9.50
C ILE A 163 9.31 12.17 8.65
N LEU A 164 8.16 11.78 8.13
CA LEU A 164 7.22 12.63 7.41
C LEU A 164 6.06 12.97 8.35
N GLY A 165 5.82 14.27 8.56
CA GLY A 165 4.71 14.73 9.38
C GLY A 165 3.33 14.43 8.77
N PRO A 166 2.25 14.74 9.50
CA PRO A 166 0.90 14.63 8.97
C PRO A 166 0.69 15.52 7.73
N GLY A 167 -0.07 15.02 6.74
CA GLY A 167 -0.45 15.79 5.56
C GLY A 167 0.66 16.02 4.52
N VAL A 168 1.83 15.39 4.68
CA VAL A 168 2.92 15.46 3.69
C VAL A 168 2.46 14.85 2.37
N LYS A 169 2.78 15.54 1.26
CA LYS A 169 2.45 15.11 -0.09
C LYS A 169 3.70 14.99 -0.95
N LEU A 170 3.86 13.88 -1.64
CA LEU A 170 4.96 13.59 -2.54
C LEU A 170 4.40 13.43 -3.96
N PHE A 171 4.81 14.31 -4.87
CA PHE A 171 4.28 14.35 -6.24
C PHE A 171 5.38 14.10 -7.27
N GLY A 172 5.34 12.95 -7.93
CA GLY A 172 6.09 12.66 -9.15
C GLY A 172 5.32 13.02 -10.42
N ALA A 173 4.00 13.23 -10.31
CA ALA A 173 3.14 13.61 -11.42
C ALA A 173 3.17 15.12 -11.72
N THR A 174 3.12 15.47 -13.00
CA THR A 174 2.89 16.85 -13.46
C THR A 174 2.20 16.85 -14.82
N HIS A 175 1.77 18.03 -15.28
CA HIS A 175 1.17 18.21 -16.60
C HIS A 175 1.86 19.34 -17.37
N PRO A 176 1.90 19.25 -18.72
CA PRO A 176 2.34 20.37 -19.54
C PRO A 176 1.57 21.67 -19.25
N LEU A 177 2.30 22.78 -19.25
CA LEU A 177 1.71 24.11 -19.11
C LEU A 177 0.87 24.49 -20.34
N ASN A 178 1.29 24.04 -21.54
CA ASN A 178 0.54 24.24 -22.78
C ASN A 178 -0.76 23.40 -22.74
N PRO A 179 -1.95 24.02 -22.82
CA PRO A 179 -3.23 23.31 -22.76
C PRO A 179 -3.38 22.27 -23.88
N LEU A 180 -2.84 22.52 -25.08
CA LEU A 180 -2.91 21.60 -26.21
C LEU A 180 -2.14 20.28 -25.95
N LEU A 181 -1.15 20.31 -25.06
CA LEU A 181 -0.39 19.13 -24.66
C LEU A 181 -0.93 18.46 -23.38
N ARG A 182 -1.73 19.18 -22.58
CA ARG A 182 -2.30 18.67 -21.32
C ARG A 182 -3.43 17.68 -21.57
N TYR A 183 -4.28 17.99 -22.54
CA TYR A 183 -5.35 17.12 -22.99
C TYR A 183 -5.34 17.20 -24.52
N PRO A 184 -4.67 16.26 -25.21
CA PRO A 184 -4.68 16.27 -26.66
C PRO A 184 -6.13 16.16 -27.11
N VAL A 185 -6.64 17.25 -27.68
CA VAL A 185 -7.98 17.29 -28.29
C VAL A 185 -7.95 16.26 -29.42
N ARG A 186 -8.72 15.18 -29.27
CA ARG A 186 -8.91 14.17 -30.31
C ARG A 186 -9.70 14.74 -31.48
#